data_AF-K1ZCA8-F1
#
_entry.id   AF-K1ZCA8-F1
#
_cell.length_a   1.000
_cell.length_b   1.000
_cell.length_c   1.000
_cell.angle_alpha   90.00
_cell.angle_beta   90.00
_cell.angle_gamma   90.00
#
_symmetry.space_group_name_H-M   'P 1'
#
loop_
_entity.id
_entity.type
_entity.pdbx_description
1 polymer ?
#
loop_
_entity_poly.entity_id
_entity_poly.type
_entity_poly.pdbx_seq_one_letter_code
_entity_poly.pdbx_strand_id
1 'polypeptide(L)'
;MLVLIVLYVAWAFRKVSDPIKSWKYGLLTIVAAVHDVLIPLGVFAILGHYYGYEMNTAFIAALLTIIGYSINDTIVIFDRTRENLVSNRYGSRSFKDTVNMSIVQSFSRSINTSLTTVLVLVAIFLFGGETTRPFVLALIVGIIAGTYSSIFVASPLLVIWEQWKRNREAE
;
A
#
# COMPACT_ATOMS: atom_id res chain seq x y z
N MET A 1 14.45 -5.97 6.01
CA MET A 1 12.97 -6.03 6.05
C MET A 1 12.36 -6.13 4.64
N LEU A 2 12.55 -5.16 3.74
CA LEU A 2 11.92 -5.15 2.40
C LEU A 2 12.22 -6.41 1.55
N VAL A 3 13.46 -6.89 1.55
CA VAL A 3 13.82 -8.14 0.85
C VAL A 3 13.03 -9.35 1.38
N LEU A 4 12.83 -9.44 2.70
CA LEU A 4 12.02 -10.50 3.30
C LEU A 4 10.56 -10.39 2.89
N ILE A 5 10.03 -9.18 2.73
CA ILE A 5 8.66 -8.96 2.24
C ILE A 5 8.52 -9.45 0.80
N VAL A 6 9.48 -9.15 -0.09
CA VAL A 6 9.47 -9.68 -1.46
C VAL A 6 9.52 -11.19 -1.47
N LEU A 7 10.42 -11.78 -0.68
CA LEU A 7 10.55 -13.23 -0.58
C LEU A 7 9.28 -13.87 -0.03
N TYR A 8 8.69 -13.27 1.01
CA TYR A 8 7.43 -13.72 1.59
C TYR A 8 6.29 -13.67 0.57
N VAL A 9 6.10 -12.53 -0.12
CA VAL A 9 5.06 -12.36 -1.14
C VAL A 9 5.28 -13.31 -2.32
N ALA A 10 6.52 -13.44 -2.80
CA ALA A 10 6.87 -14.36 -3.86
C ALA A 10 6.58 -15.83 -3.47
N TRP A 11 6.88 -16.20 -2.22
CA TRP A 11 6.60 -17.54 -1.70
C TRP A 11 5.09 -17.77 -1.49
N ALA A 12 4.38 -16.82 -0.89
CA ALA A 12 2.94 -16.90 -0.61
C ALA A 12 2.15 -17.02 -1.92
N PHE A 13 2.54 -16.27 -2.95
CA PHE A 13 1.84 -16.23 -4.23
C PHE A 13 2.33 -17.25 -5.26
N ARG A 14 3.28 -18.14 -4.92
CA ARG A 14 3.86 -19.14 -5.85
C ARG A 14 2.85 -19.99 -6.61
N LYS A 15 1.69 -20.26 -6.00
CA LYS A 15 0.62 -21.10 -6.57
C LYS A 15 -0.21 -20.40 -7.67
N VAL A 16 -0.04 -19.10 -7.86
CA VAL A 16 -0.76 -18.30 -8.88
C VAL A 16 0.28 -17.46 -9.63
N SER A 17 0.86 -18.08 -10.66
CA SER A 17 1.89 -17.46 -11.51
C SER A 17 1.35 -16.95 -12.85
N ASP A 18 0.09 -17.26 -13.16
CA ASP A 18 -0.62 -16.77 -14.35
C ASP A 18 -1.78 -15.85 -13.94
N PRO A 19 -1.94 -14.67 -14.57
CA PRO A 19 -1.14 -14.12 -15.69
C PRO A 19 0.14 -13.36 -15.26
N ILE A 20 0.32 -13.07 -13.97
CA ILE A 20 1.45 -12.31 -13.42
C ILE A 20 2.31 -13.21 -12.51
N LYS A 21 3.63 -13.23 -12.74
CA LYS A 21 4.59 -13.98 -11.91
C LYS A 21 4.57 -13.48 -10.45
N SER A 22 4.61 -14.40 -9.49
CA SER A 22 4.47 -14.13 -8.05
C SER A 22 5.44 -13.09 -7.49
N TRP A 23 6.69 -13.04 -7.98
CA TRP A 23 7.68 -12.07 -7.51
C TRP A 23 7.35 -10.61 -7.91
N LYS A 24 6.57 -10.41 -8.98
CA LYS A 24 6.16 -9.06 -9.43
C LYS A 24 5.21 -8.40 -8.46
N TYR A 25 4.35 -9.18 -7.79
CA TYR A 25 3.51 -8.67 -6.71
C TYR A 25 4.38 -8.08 -5.60
N GLY A 26 5.43 -8.78 -5.18
CA GLY A 26 6.36 -8.28 -4.17
C GLY A 26 7.08 -6.98 -4.59
N LEU A 27 7.49 -6.89 -5.86
CA LEU A 27 8.09 -5.66 -6.39
C LEU A 27 7.09 -4.48 -6.38
N LEU A 28 5.86 -4.71 -6.86
CA LEU A 28 4.82 -3.67 -6.88
C LEU A 28 4.45 -3.21 -5.47
N THR A 29 4.43 -4.12 -4.48
CA THR A 29 4.25 -3.77 -3.08
C THR A 29 5.34 -2.83 -2.56
N ILE A 30 6.61 -3.04 -2.94
CA ILE A 30 7.69 -2.11 -2.58
C ILE A 30 7.47 -0.76 -3.25
N VAL A 31 7.16 -0.73 -4.55
CA VAL A 31 6.98 0.52 -5.30
C VAL A 31 5.87 1.37 -4.67
N ALA A 32 4.74 0.76 -4.31
CA ALA A 32 3.66 1.42 -3.58
C ALA A 32 4.14 1.95 -2.22
N ALA A 33 4.84 1.12 -1.43
CA ALA A 33 5.36 1.55 -0.12
C ALA A 33 6.37 2.70 -0.21
N VAL A 34 7.21 2.74 -1.25
CA VAL A 34 8.13 3.87 -1.49
C VAL A 34 7.34 5.15 -1.77
N HIS A 35 6.34 5.07 -2.66
CA HIS A 35 5.45 6.21 -2.93
C HIS A 35 4.80 6.73 -1.64
N ASP A 36 4.36 5.84 -0.76
CA ASP A 36 3.65 6.20 0.48
C ASP A 36 4.54 6.85 1.53
N VAL A 37 5.86 6.59 1.48
CA VAL A 37 6.86 7.24 2.34
C VAL A 37 7.27 8.60 1.79
N LEU A 38 7.26 8.79 0.46
CA LEU A 38 7.60 10.07 -0.16
C LEU A 38 6.61 11.18 0.20
N ILE A 39 5.33 10.86 0.37
CA ILE A 39 4.29 11.84 0.73
C ILE A 39 4.56 12.47 2.11
N PRO A 40 4.64 11.72 3.23
CA PRO A 40 4.94 12.29 4.54
C PRO A 40 6.34 12.91 4.60
N LEU A 41 7.33 12.39 3.85
CA LEU A 41 8.63 13.06 3.69
C LEU A 41 8.49 14.46 3.07
N GLY A 42 7.74 14.60 1.98
CA GLY A 42 7.50 15.88 1.32
C GLY A 42 6.72 16.85 2.22
N VAL A 43 5.69 16.38 2.91
CA VAL A 43 4.93 17.18 3.88
C VAL A 43 5.85 17.68 5.00
N PHE A 44 6.68 16.81 5.57
CA PHE A 44 7.60 17.20 6.65
C PHE A 44 8.76 18.06 6.17
N ALA A 45 9.18 17.95 4.91
CA ALA A 45 10.16 18.87 4.34
C ALA A 45 9.60 20.31 4.27
N ILE A 46 8.33 20.45 3.86
CA ILE A 46 7.63 21.74 3.84
C ILE A 46 7.44 22.26 5.27
N LEU A 47 6.94 21.42 6.20
CA LEU A 47 6.74 21.82 7.59
C LEU A 47 8.06 22.15 8.30
N GLY A 48 9.16 21.46 7.96
CA GLY A 48 10.50 21.77 8.46
C GLY A 48 10.95 23.15 8.02
N HIS A 49 10.72 23.51 6.75
CA HIS A 49 11.09 24.80 6.20
C HIS A 49 10.28 25.97 6.79
N TYR A 50 8.95 25.83 6.90
CA TYR A 50 8.08 26.94 7.34
C TYR A 50 7.81 26.99 8.84
N TYR A 51 7.77 25.84 9.52
CA TYR A 51 7.34 25.71 10.91
C TYR A 51 8.41 25.09 11.83
N GLY A 52 9.61 24.81 11.32
CA GLY A 52 10.72 24.30 12.12
C GLY A 52 10.54 22.86 12.62
N TYR A 53 9.70 22.06 11.96
CA TYR A 53 9.51 20.66 12.34
C TYR A 53 10.80 19.85 12.09
N GLU A 54 11.31 19.18 13.12
CA GLU A 54 12.50 18.36 13.03
C GLU A 54 12.21 16.91 12.64
N MET A 55 12.98 16.38 11.69
CA MET A 55 13.00 14.96 11.35
C MET A 55 13.93 14.20 12.31
N ASN A 56 13.44 13.95 13.53
CA ASN A 56 14.18 13.21 14.55
C ASN A 56 14.01 11.68 14.41
N THR A 57 14.55 10.93 15.37
CA THR A 57 14.44 9.46 15.39
C THR A 57 12.99 8.96 15.46
N ALA A 58 12.10 9.70 16.12
CA ALA A 58 10.68 9.37 16.14
C ALA A 58 10.06 9.47 14.74
N PHE A 59 10.42 10.49 13.95
CA PHE A 59 9.97 10.59 12.57
C PHE A 59 10.39 9.37 11.73
N ILE A 60 11.63 8.88 11.88
CA ILE A 60 12.08 7.65 11.22
C ILE A 60 11.24 6.44 11.65
N ALA A 61 10.93 6.33 12.95
CA ALA A 61 10.04 5.27 13.45
C ALA A 61 8.62 5.37 12.87
N ALA A 62 8.11 6.59 12.65
CA ALA A 62 6.83 6.80 11.97
C ALA A 62 6.88 6.28 10.52
N LEU A 63 7.93 6.59 9.77
CA LEU A 63 8.11 6.10 8.40
C LEU A 63 8.15 4.56 8.34
N LEU A 64 8.87 3.91 9.25
CA LEU A 64 8.90 2.44 9.34
C LEU A 64 7.52 1.86 9.62
N THR A 65 6.73 2.53 10.47
CA THR A 65 5.35 2.13 10.77
C THR A 65 4.44 2.28 9.56
N ILE A 66 4.56 3.38 8.82
CA ILE A 66 3.81 3.65 7.58
C ILE A 66 4.11 2.58 6.52
N ILE A 67 5.38 2.21 6.35
CA ILE A 67 5.78 1.12 5.45
C ILE A 67 5.06 -0.18 5.82
N GLY A 68 5.07 -0.55 7.11
CA GLY A 68 4.40 -1.77 7.57
C GLY A 68 2.89 -1.74 7.32
N TYR A 69 2.26 -0.59 7.58
CA TYR A 69 0.83 -0.40 7.39
C TYR A 69 0.42 -0.49 5.91
N SER A 70 1.11 0.25 5.05
CA SER A 70 0.88 0.28 3.59
C SER A 70 1.07 -1.10 2.95
N ILE A 71 2.14 -1.81 3.33
CA ILE A 71 2.43 -3.14 2.81
C ILE A 71 1.34 -4.14 3.21
N ASN A 72 0.88 -4.10 4.46
CA ASN A 72 -0.20 -4.97 4.92
C ASN A 72 -1.48 -4.77 4.09
N ASP A 73 -1.87 -3.53 3.85
CA ASP A 73 -3.08 -3.24 3.09
C ASP A 73 -2.96 -3.66 1.62
N THR A 74 -1.80 -3.40 1.01
CA THR A 74 -1.49 -3.85 -0.36
C THR A 74 -1.54 -5.38 -0.50
N ILE A 75 -1.01 -6.12 0.48
CA ILE A 75 -1.03 -7.59 0.48
C ILE A 75 -2.47 -8.11 0.55
N VAL A 76 -3.34 -7.52 1.37
CA VAL A 76 -4.75 -7.93 1.47
C VAL A 76 -5.47 -7.75 0.13
N ILE A 77 -5.23 -6.64 -0.58
CA ILE A 77 -5.81 -6.42 -1.91
C ILE A 77 -5.25 -7.44 -2.91
N PHE A 78 -3.93 -7.66 -2.93
CA PHE A 78 -3.29 -8.60 -3.86
C PHE A 78 -3.69 -10.06 -3.61
N ASP A 79 -3.86 -10.46 -2.35
CA ASP A 79 -4.35 -11.79 -2.01
C ASP A 79 -5.80 -11.95 -2.50
N ARG A 80 -6.64 -10.92 -2.34
CA ARG A 80 -8.00 -10.96 -2.89
C ARG A 80 -8.03 -10.95 -4.42
N THR A 81 -7.10 -10.26 -5.07
CA THR A 81 -6.89 -10.34 -6.53
C THR A 81 -6.54 -11.77 -6.93
N ARG A 82 -5.62 -12.40 -6.21
CA ARG A 82 -5.20 -13.77 -6.44
C ARG A 82 -6.36 -14.76 -6.28
N GLU A 83 -7.13 -14.67 -5.21
CA GLU A 83 -8.30 -15.52 -4.97
C GLU A 83 -9.31 -15.42 -6.11
N ASN A 84 -9.64 -14.19 -6.53
CA ASN A 84 -10.57 -13.97 -7.63
C ASN A 84 -10.02 -14.45 -8.98
N LEU A 85 -8.71 -14.36 -9.22
CA LEU A 85 -8.08 -14.92 -10.43
C LEU A 85 -8.16 -16.46 -10.46
N VAL A 86 -7.98 -17.12 -9.32
CA VAL A 86 -8.15 -18.58 -9.23
C VAL A 86 -9.59 -18.98 -9.47
N SER A 87 -10.54 -18.27 -8.86
CA SER A 87 -11.98 -18.50 -9.04
C SER A 87 -12.43 -18.24 -10.50
N ASN A 88 -11.85 -17.22 -11.15
CA ASN A 88 -12.14 -16.85 -12.53
C ASN A 88 -11.32 -17.65 -13.56
N ARG A 89 -10.54 -18.67 -13.18
CA ARG A 89 -9.71 -19.46 -14.11
C ARG A 89 -10.51 -20.10 -15.25
N TYR A 90 -11.77 -20.45 -14.99
CA TYR A 90 -12.71 -21.00 -15.98
C TYR A 90 -13.84 -20.01 -16.33
N GLY A 91 -13.74 -18.76 -15.87
CA GLY A 91 -14.71 -17.71 -16.13
C GLY A 91 -14.35 -16.86 -17.34
N SER A 92 -15.30 -16.03 -17.79
CA SER A 92 -15.13 -15.13 -18.94
C SER A 92 -14.74 -13.69 -18.57
N ARG A 93 -14.51 -13.38 -17.28
CA ARG A 93 -14.20 -12.00 -16.86
C ARG A 93 -12.78 -11.62 -17.26
N SER A 94 -12.60 -10.38 -17.68
CA SER A 94 -11.27 -9.86 -17.98
C SER A 94 -10.41 -9.75 -16.71
N PHE A 95 -9.09 -9.69 -16.88
CA PHE A 95 -8.16 -9.44 -15.77
C PHE A 95 -8.48 -8.13 -15.04
N LYS A 96 -8.79 -7.06 -15.80
CA LYS A 96 -9.18 -5.75 -15.26
C LYS A 96 -10.43 -5.83 -14.39
N ASP A 97 -11.47 -6.54 -14.84
CA ASP A 97 -12.71 -6.70 -14.06
C ASP A 97 -12.47 -7.52 -12.78
N THR A 98 -11.58 -8.52 -12.87
CA THR A 98 -11.19 -9.34 -11.72
C THR A 98 -10.47 -8.50 -10.66
N VAL A 99 -9.52 -7.66 -11.08
CA VAL A 99 -8.82 -6.72 -10.19
C VAL A 99 -9.81 -5.74 -9.57
N ASN A 100 -10.70 -5.13 -10.36
CA ASN A 100 -11.70 -4.19 -9.86
C ASN A 100 -12.63 -4.83 -8.83
N MET A 101 -13.09 -6.05 -9.07
CA MET A 101 -13.89 -6.81 -8.11
C MET A 101 -13.15 -7.03 -6.79
N SER A 102 -11.85 -7.36 -6.85
CA SER A 102 -11.03 -7.54 -5.64
C SER A 102 -10.86 -6.25 -4.85
N ILE A 103 -10.70 -5.11 -5.53
CA ILE A 103 -10.68 -3.80 -4.86
C ILE A 103 -11.98 -3.58 -4.09
N VAL A 104 -13.13 -3.73 -4.75
CA VAL A 104 -14.45 -3.50 -4.13
C VAL A 104 -14.66 -4.42 -2.92
N GLN A 105 -14.24 -5.68 -2.99
CA GLN A 105 -14.37 -6.64 -1.89
C GLN A 105 -13.45 -6.32 -0.70
N SER A 106 -12.25 -5.79 -0.94
CA SER A 106 -11.30 -5.42 0.11
C SER A 106 -11.48 -3.99 0.63
N PHE A 107 -12.22 -3.14 -0.09
CA PHE A 107 -12.38 -1.71 0.19
C PHE A 107 -12.88 -1.43 1.61
N SER A 108 -14.00 -2.06 2.00
CA SER A 108 -14.60 -1.84 3.33
C SER A 108 -13.63 -2.23 4.46
N ARG A 109 -12.91 -3.35 4.30
CA ARG A 109 -11.90 -3.78 5.28
C ARG A 109 -10.76 -2.77 5.40
N SER A 110 -10.18 -2.34 4.27
CA SER A 110 -9.06 -1.39 4.23
C SER A 110 -9.45 -0.07 4.90
N ILE A 111 -10.58 0.51 4.49
CA ILE A 111 -11.11 1.76 5.04
C ILE A 111 -11.41 1.64 6.54
N ASN A 112 -12.03 0.56 7.00
CA ASN A 112 -12.34 0.41 8.42
C ASN A 112 -11.07 0.32 9.27
N THR A 113 -10.05 -0.39 8.77
CA THR A 113 -8.77 -0.53 9.49
C THR A 113 -8.02 0.80 9.55
N SER A 114 -8.02 1.57 8.46
CA SER A 114 -7.34 2.88 8.43
C SER A 114 -8.09 3.93 9.22
N LEU A 115 -9.41 3.97 9.11
CA LEU A 115 -10.25 4.92 9.85
C LEU A 115 -10.13 4.70 11.35
N THR A 116 -10.22 3.46 11.83
CA THR A 116 -10.06 3.16 13.26
C THR A 116 -8.66 3.55 13.77
N THR A 117 -7.62 3.32 12.99
CA THR A 117 -6.25 3.74 13.33
C THR A 117 -6.11 5.27 13.36
N VAL A 118 -6.62 5.96 12.33
CA VAL A 118 -6.60 7.42 12.24
C VAL A 118 -7.39 8.06 13.37
N LEU A 119 -8.53 7.49 13.77
CA LEU A 119 -9.30 8.00 14.91
C LEU A 119 -8.49 7.98 16.21
N VAL A 120 -7.76 6.89 16.47
CA VAL A 120 -6.86 6.81 17.64
C VAL A 120 -5.73 7.84 17.51
N LEU A 121 -5.12 7.96 16.34
CA LEU A 121 -4.04 8.94 16.12
C LEU A 121 -4.53 10.38 16.27
N VAL A 122 -5.74 10.71 15.83
CA VAL A 122 -6.35 12.04 16.02
C VAL A 122 -6.56 12.31 17.51
N ALA A 123 -7.03 11.34 18.29
CA ALA A 123 -7.12 11.49 19.74
C ALA A 123 -5.74 11.76 20.36
N ILE A 124 -4.69 11.02 19.96
CA ILE A 124 -3.32 11.27 20.45
C ILE A 124 -2.80 12.64 19.97
N PHE A 125 -3.15 13.09 18.77
CA PHE A 125 -2.72 14.39 18.25
C PHE A 125 -3.33 15.55 19.05
N LEU A 126 -4.61 15.45 19.42
CA LEU A 126 -5.34 16.48 20.18
C LEU A 126 -4.98 16.46 21.67
N PHE A 127 -4.94 15.28 22.28
CA PHE A 127 -4.78 15.12 23.74
C PHE A 127 -3.36 14.71 24.18
N GLY A 128 -2.46 14.41 23.25
CA GLY A 128 -1.08 14.03 23.52
C GLY A 128 -0.13 15.20 23.75
N GLY A 129 1.11 14.88 24.11
CA GLY A 129 2.15 15.87 24.42
C GLY A 129 2.76 16.52 23.16
N GLU A 130 3.28 17.74 23.30
CA GLU A 130 3.81 18.53 22.18
C GLU A 130 4.95 17.83 21.43
N THR A 131 5.80 17.09 22.15
CA THR A 131 6.91 16.33 21.57
C THR A 131 6.46 15.17 20.68
N THR A 132 5.23 14.67 20.86
CA THR A 132 4.67 13.54 20.09
C THR A 132 3.82 14.00 18.90
N ARG A 133 3.40 15.27 18.86
CA ARG A 133 2.55 15.79 17.79
C ARG A 133 3.17 15.64 16.39
N PRO A 134 4.45 15.96 16.16
CA PRO A 134 5.09 15.74 14.85
C PRO A 134 5.10 14.25 14.46
N PHE A 135 5.38 13.36 15.42
CA PHE A 135 5.37 11.92 15.17
C PHE A 135 3.98 11.42 14.74
N VAL A 136 2.94 11.81 15.48
CA VAL A 136 1.56 11.40 15.20
C VAL A 136 1.06 12.01 13.90
N LEU A 137 1.41 13.26 13.61
CA LEU A 137 1.07 13.92 12.35
C LEU A 137 1.67 13.16 11.15
N ALA A 138 2.93 12.71 11.25
CA ALA A 138 3.55 11.89 10.21
C ALA A 138 2.76 10.59 9.97
N LEU A 139 2.36 9.91 11.05
CA LEU A 139 1.55 8.69 10.97
C LEU A 139 0.18 8.93 10.33
N ILE A 140 -0.52 10.01 10.69
CA ILE A 140 -1.82 10.36 10.11
C ILE A 140 -1.68 10.57 8.60
N VAL A 141 -0.73 11.41 8.18
CA VAL A 141 -0.48 11.71 6.76
C VAL A 141 -0.11 10.43 6.00
N GLY A 142 0.79 9.62 6.55
CA GLY A 142 1.25 8.40 5.90
C GLY A 142 0.18 7.31 5.80
N ILE A 143 -0.66 7.13 6.82
CA ILE A 143 -1.73 6.12 6.80
C ILE A 143 -2.85 6.52 5.83
N ILE A 144 -3.22 7.80 5.79
CA ILE A 144 -4.20 8.31 4.82
C ILE A 144 -3.68 8.13 3.40
N ALA A 145 -2.43 8.55 3.15
CA ALA A 145 -1.76 8.38 1.86
C ALA A 145 -1.65 6.90 1.44
N GLY A 146 -1.24 6.03 2.37
CA GLY A 146 -1.08 4.60 2.10
C GLY A 146 -2.40 3.88 1.83
N THR A 147 -3.47 4.24 2.54
CA THR A 147 -4.81 3.69 2.29
C THR A 147 -5.32 4.07 0.90
N TYR A 148 -5.06 5.31 0.47
CA TYR A 148 -5.37 5.73 -0.90
C TYR A 148 -4.54 4.96 -1.94
N SER A 149 -3.23 4.84 -1.70
CA SER A 149 -2.27 4.25 -2.62
C SER A 149 -2.46 2.75 -2.84
N SER A 150 -2.73 1.98 -1.79
CA SER A 150 -3.02 0.53 -1.90
C SER A 150 -4.21 0.25 -2.84
N ILE A 151 -5.23 1.11 -2.80
CA ILE A 151 -6.45 0.98 -3.59
C ILE A 151 -6.24 1.51 -5.01
N PHE A 152 -5.71 2.73 -5.16
CA PHE A 152 -5.71 3.49 -6.42
C PHE A 152 -4.36 3.52 -7.15
N VAL A 153 -3.27 3.06 -6.55
CA VAL A 153 -1.94 3.00 -7.18
C VAL A 153 -1.52 1.55 -7.43
N ALA A 154 -1.59 0.69 -6.41
CA ALA A 154 -1.12 -0.70 -6.53
C ALA A 154 -1.97 -1.54 -7.53
N SER A 155 -3.29 -1.35 -7.52
CA SER A 155 -4.19 -2.13 -8.38
C SER A 155 -4.12 -1.74 -9.87
N PRO A 156 -4.09 -0.43 -10.25
CA PRO A 156 -3.85 -0.05 -11.64
C PRO A 156 -2.45 -0.43 -12.13
N LEU A 157 -1.43 -0.38 -11.27
CA LEU A 157 -0.08 -0.84 -11.63
C LEU A 157 -0.06 -2.32 -12.05
N LEU A 158 -0.83 -3.19 -11.38
CA LEU A 158 -0.99 -4.58 -11.79
C LEU A 158 -1.62 -4.72 -13.19
N VAL A 159 -2.65 -3.92 -13.48
CA VAL A 159 -3.36 -3.95 -14.78
C VAL A 159 -2.48 -3.40 -15.90
N ILE A 160 -1.80 -2.28 -15.67
CA ILE A 160 -0.88 -1.67 -16.65
C ILE A 160 0.25 -2.64 -16.97
N TRP A 161 0.78 -3.33 -15.97
CA TRP A 161 1.83 -4.33 -16.19
C TRP A 161 1.33 -5.49 -17.07
N GLU A 162 0.13 -6.01 -16.80
CA GLU A 162 -0.48 -7.08 -17.59
C GLU A 162 -0.71 -6.66 -19.04
N GLN A 163 -1.23 -5.45 -19.26
CA GLN A 163 -1.42 -4.87 -20.60
C GLN A 163 -0.10 -4.69 -21.35
N TRP A 164 0.94 -4.17 -20.69
CA TRP A 164 2.27 -3.99 -21.31
C TRP A 164 2.88 -5.32 -21.73
N LYS A 165 2.74 -6.38 -20.90
CA LYS A 165 3.19 -7.73 -21.25
C LYS A 165 2.44 -8.26 -22.48
N ARG A 166 1.11 -8.13 -22.50
CA ARG A 166 0.27 -8.64 -23.59
C ARG A 166 0.56 -7.96 -24.92
N ASN A 167 0.84 -6.64 -24.91
CA ASN A 167 1.20 -5.90 -26.13
C ASN A 167 2.56 -6.35 -26.70
N ARG A 168 3.54 -6.66 -25.86
CA ARG A 168 4.86 -7.17 -26.31
C ARG A 168 4.85 -8.62 -26.80
N GLU A 169 3.81 -9.39 -26.47
CA GLU A 169 3.61 -10.75 -26.95
C GLU A 169 2.79 -10.79 -28.26
N ALA A 170 2.15 -9.67 -28.63
CA ALA A 170 1.36 -9.51 -29.85
C ALA A 170 2.14 -8.85 -31.02
N GLU A 171 3.32 -8.28 -30.72
CA GLU A 171 4.33 -7.81 -31.69
C GLU A 171 5.36 -8.90 -31.99
#